data_AF-A0A929I015-F1
#
_entry.id   AF-A0A929I015-F1
#
_cell.length_a   1.000
_cell.length_b   1.000
_cell.length_c   1.000
_cell.angle_alpha   90.00
_cell.angle_beta   90.00
_cell.angle_gamma   90.00
#
_symmetry.space_group_name_H-M   'P 1'
#
loop_
_entity.id
_entity.type
_entity.pdbx_description
1 polymer ?
#
loop_
_entity_poly.entity_id
_entity_poly.type
_entity_poly.pdbx_seq_one_letter_code
_entity_poly.pdbx_strand_id
1 'polypeptide(L)'
;MRQKKNKITGELFTWLRNLCSKGRPKTEGDLILPIQEQVKAWRKASRKMDWEITDAEFDMLEELPLLKDEDRIQGFVGAVLFYGFGDDDSGNSDAVLSGQLAWEYACQLRRRKTWQCEYVDFNKPEDIRLRPGAPGRPRGFYWAKLHPGERHVNMTVSQLRKKLGTSTGCGPEGFQFLAVTHSHFADLMTERRTPFMALADYDVAPYGFNDFYDAPQIFCSNHILGLGIGNVDRNYPLFGIPTLQFYH
;
A
#
# COMPACT_ATOMS: atom_id res chain seq x y z
N MET A 1 25.33 41.60 -29.00
CA MET A 1 25.33 40.12 -29.14
C MET A 1 25.60 39.53 -27.76
N ARG A 2 24.83 38.64 -27.13
CA ARG A 2 23.78 37.68 -27.52
C ARG A 2 22.76 37.60 -26.37
N GLN A 3 21.48 37.61 -26.70
CA GLN A 3 20.42 37.06 -25.84
C GLN A 3 20.59 35.53 -25.76
N LYS A 4 20.37 34.94 -24.58
CA LYS A 4 19.81 33.59 -24.46
C LYS A 4 18.77 33.57 -23.34
N LYS A 5 17.53 33.32 -23.76
CA LYS A 5 16.31 33.17 -22.95
C LYS A 5 16.25 31.83 -22.24
N ASN A 6 15.73 31.87 -21.01
CA ASN A 6 14.77 30.98 -20.35
C ASN A 6 14.38 29.66 -21.05
N LYS A 7 14.49 28.54 -20.32
CA LYS A 7 13.53 27.43 -20.41
C LYS A 7 13.57 26.42 -19.25
N ILE A 8 13.59 26.84 -17.98
CA ILE A 8 13.44 25.90 -16.84
C ILE A 8 12.66 26.55 -15.69
N THR A 9 11.41 26.96 -15.90
CA THR A 9 10.55 27.43 -14.78
C THR A 9 9.06 27.18 -14.98
N GLY A 10 8.64 26.45 -16.03
CA GLY A 10 7.22 26.19 -16.31
C GLY A 10 6.65 24.96 -15.61
N GLU A 11 7.30 23.80 -15.73
CA GLU A 11 6.68 22.51 -15.33
C GLU A 11 6.68 22.26 -13.81
N LEU A 12 7.70 22.74 -13.09
CA LEU A 12 7.77 22.61 -11.64
C LEU A 12 6.69 23.45 -10.93
N PHE A 13 6.34 24.60 -11.53
CA PHE A 13 5.32 25.50 -10.99
C PHE A 13 3.90 24.98 -11.25
N THR A 14 3.65 24.32 -12.38
CA THR A 14 2.35 23.70 -12.68
C THR A 14 2.05 22.50 -11.77
N TRP A 15 3.07 21.71 -11.39
CA TRP A 15 2.91 20.60 -10.45
C TRP A 15 2.62 21.08 -9.02
N LEU A 16 3.33 22.11 -8.54
CA LEU A 16 3.08 22.70 -7.22
C LEU A 16 1.72 23.42 -7.14
N ARG A 17 1.24 24.02 -8.23
CA ARG A 17 -0.07 24.69 -8.26
C ARG A 17 -1.25 23.71 -8.18
N ASN A 18 -1.08 22.47 -8.67
CA ASN A 18 -2.08 21.41 -8.53
C ASN A 18 -2.07 20.74 -7.14
N LEU A 19 -0.97 20.87 -6.37
CA LEU A 19 -0.91 20.42 -4.97
C LEU A 19 -1.49 21.44 -3.98
N CYS A 20 -1.54 22.73 -4.35
CA CYS A 20 -2.06 23.81 -3.51
C CYS A 20 -3.39 24.40 -3.98
N SER A 21 -4.07 23.81 -4.96
CA SER A 21 -5.49 24.09 -5.16
C SER A 21 -6.25 23.43 -4.01
N LYS A 22 -6.70 24.23 -3.04
CA LYS A 22 -7.82 23.89 -2.14
C LYS A 22 -9.07 23.64 -3.00
N GLY A 23 -9.07 22.51 -3.68
CA GLY A 23 -10.18 22.02 -4.49
C GLY A 23 -11.25 21.51 -3.55
N ARG A 24 -12.50 21.78 -3.90
CA ARG A 24 -13.68 21.13 -3.31
C ARG A 24 -13.42 19.63 -3.15
N PRO A 25 -13.95 18.99 -2.10
CA PRO A 25 -13.79 17.54 -1.92
C PRO A 25 -14.17 16.86 -3.22
N LYS A 26 -13.20 16.19 -3.84
CA LYS A 26 -13.45 15.25 -4.91
C LYS A 26 -14.52 14.29 -4.39
N THR A 27 -15.56 14.06 -5.18
CA THR A 27 -16.60 13.08 -4.89
C THR A 27 -15.95 11.75 -4.50
N GLU A 28 -16.58 11.00 -3.58
CA GLU A 28 -16.07 9.73 -3.03
C GLU A 28 -15.59 8.71 -4.09
N GLY A 29 -16.04 8.84 -5.35
CA GLY A 29 -15.60 8.03 -6.49
C GLY A 29 -14.18 8.28 -7.04
N ASP A 30 -13.45 9.31 -6.58
CA ASP A 30 -12.13 9.66 -7.14
C ASP A 30 -10.93 9.29 -6.23
N LEU A 31 -11.15 8.47 -5.20
CA LEU A 31 -10.07 8.12 -4.26
C LEU A 31 -8.99 7.24 -4.90
N ILE A 32 -9.40 6.33 -5.79
CA ILE A 32 -8.52 5.41 -6.51
C ILE A 32 -8.07 6.05 -7.82
N LEU A 33 -6.76 6.02 -8.10
CA LEU A 33 -6.20 6.58 -9.32
C LEU A 33 -6.66 5.79 -10.55
N PRO A 34 -6.85 6.46 -11.71
CA PRO A 34 -7.05 5.77 -12.98
C PRO A 34 -5.89 4.81 -13.30
N ILE A 35 -6.17 3.72 -14.01
CA ILE A 35 -5.20 2.68 -14.42
C ILE A 35 -3.90 3.30 -14.96
N GLN A 36 -4.03 4.24 -15.88
CA GLN A 36 -2.89 4.86 -16.56
C GLN A 36 -1.95 5.57 -15.58
N GLU A 37 -2.50 6.20 -14.54
CA GLU A 37 -1.70 6.86 -13.50
C GLU A 37 -1.09 5.83 -12.53
N GLN A 38 -1.79 4.72 -12.22
CA GLN A 38 -1.21 3.62 -11.43
C GLN A 38 -0.03 2.96 -12.18
N VAL A 39 -0.18 2.64 -13.47
CA VAL A 39 0.86 2.06 -14.33
C VAL A 39 2.05 3.01 -14.46
N LYS A 40 1.79 4.30 -14.68
CA LYS A 40 2.83 5.32 -14.74
C LYS A 40 3.58 5.47 -13.42
N ALA A 41 2.88 5.35 -12.28
CA ALA A 41 3.51 5.36 -10.97
C ALA A 41 4.43 4.15 -10.78
N TRP A 42 3.99 2.95 -11.19
CA TRP A 42 4.83 1.74 -11.19
C TRP A 42 6.04 1.85 -12.12
N ARG A 43 5.87 2.31 -13.36
CA ARG A 43 7.01 2.58 -14.29
C ARG A 43 8.00 3.58 -13.71
N LYS A 44 7.52 4.57 -12.95
CA LYS A 44 8.39 5.54 -12.27
C LYS A 44 9.13 4.90 -11.10
N ALA A 45 8.45 4.09 -10.29
CA ALA A 45 9.06 3.40 -9.15
C ALA A 45 10.11 2.40 -9.62
N SER A 46 9.77 1.53 -10.58
CA SER A 46 10.67 0.54 -11.19
C SER A 46 11.97 1.19 -11.69
N ARG A 47 11.88 2.23 -12.53
CA ARG A 47 13.08 2.94 -13.04
C ARG A 47 13.91 3.62 -11.96
N LYS A 48 13.28 4.07 -10.87
CA LYS A 48 13.98 4.81 -9.81
C LYS A 48 14.70 3.86 -8.85
N MET A 49 14.14 2.67 -8.65
CA MET A 49 14.68 1.66 -7.75
C MET A 49 15.47 0.57 -8.47
N ASP A 50 15.46 0.58 -9.80
CA ASP A 50 16.08 -0.45 -10.64
C ASP A 50 15.53 -1.85 -10.33
N TRP A 51 14.20 -1.96 -10.20
CA TRP A 51 13.53 -3.22 -9.87
C TRP A 51 13.43 -4.20 -11.06
N GLU A 52 14.01 -3.86 -12.21
CA GLU A 52 14.02 -4.70 -13.41
C GLU A 52 12.64 -5.14 -13.95
N ILE A 53 11.53 -4.51 -13.51
CA ILE A 53 10.20 -4.79 -14.07
C ILE A 53 10.19 -4.38 -15.54
N THR A 54 10.00 -5.36 -16.41
CA THR A 54 10.13 -5.18 -17.85
C THR A 54 8.91 -4.48 -18.47
N ASP A 55 9.09 -3.79 -19.59
CA ASP A 55 7.96 -3.22 -20.36
C ASP A 55 6.95 -4.31 -20.77
N ALA A 56 7.43 -5.52 -21.07
CA ALA A 56 6.58 -6.66 -21.41
C ALA A 56 5.62 -7.02 -20.28
N GLU A 57 6.04 -6.94 -19.01
CA GLU A 57 5.14 -7.18 -17.86
C GLU A 57 4.06 -6.11 -17.72
N PHE A 58 4.37 -4.85 -18.06
CA PHE A 58 3.35 -3.80 -18.12
C PHE A 58 2.36 -4.00 -19.28
N ASP A 59 2.81 -4.63 -20.36
CA ASP A 59 1.96 -4.91 -21.53
C ASP A 59 1.08 -6.16 -21.32
N MET A 60 1.45 -7.03 -20.38
CA MET A 60 0.69 -8.22 -19.97
C MET A 60 -0.39 -7.94 -18.90
N LEU A 61 -0.63 -6.67 -18.55
CA LEU A 61 -1.64 -6.31 -17.56
C LEU A 61 -3.03 -6.80 -17.99
N GLU A 62 -3.64 -7.62 -17.14
CA GLU A 62 -5.01 -8.09 -17.31
C GLU A 62 -6.01 -6.93 -17.27
N GLU A 63 -7.21 -7.19 -17.82
CA GLU A 63 -8.31 -6.23 -17.78
C GLU A 63 -8.66 -5.83 -16.34
N LEU A 64 -8.92 -4.54 -16.14
CA LEU A 64 -9.26 -4.02 -14.82
C LEU A 64 -10.56 -4.66 -14.32
N PRO A 65 -10.58 -5.26 -13.12
CA PRO A 65 -11.82 -5.75 -12.55
C PRO A 65 -12.81 -4.60 -12.33
N LEU A 66 -13.95 -4.69 -13.01
CA LEU A 66 -15.06 -3.77 -12.79
C LEU A 66 -15.63 -3.97 -11.38
N LEU A 67 -15.82 -2.87 -10.66
CA LEU A 67 -16.55 -2.89 -9.40
C LEU A 67 -18.05 -3.03 -9.71
N LYS A 68 -18.60 -4.16 -9.29
CA LYS A 68 -20.05 -4.41 -9.31
C LYS A 68 -20.73 -3.66 -8.18
N ASP A 69 -22.05 -3.52 -8.25
CA ASP A 69 -22.82 -2.84 -7.21
C ASP A 69 -22.71 -3.58 -5.86
N GLU A 70 -22.61 -4.91 -5.88
CA GLU A 70 -22.40 -5.70 -4.67
C GLU A 70 -21.06 -5.37 -3.99
N ASP A 71 -20.00 -5.14 -4.77
CA ASP A 71 -18.69 -4.77 -4.24
C ASP A 71 -18.77 -3.42 -3.51
N ARG A 72 -19.50 -2.46 -4.09
CA ARG A 72 -19.72 -1.13 -3.50
C ARG A 72 -20.54 -1.22 -2.20
N ILE A 73 -21.56 -2.07 -2.17
CA ILE A 73 -22.34 -2.35 -0.96
C ILE A 73 -21.43 -2.95 0.13
N GLN A 74 -20.50 -3.82 -0.25
CA GLN A 74 -19.49 -4.40 0.64
C GLN A 74 -18.39 -3.41 1.05
N GLY A 75 -18.32 -2.24 0.40
CA GLY A 75 -17.44 -1.13 0.75
C GLY A 75 -16.13 -1.09 -0.03
N PHE A 76 -15.99 -1.88 -1.08
CA PHE A 76 -14.86 -1.75 -2.00
C PHE A 76 -14.99 -0.43 -2.78
N VAL A 77 -13.88 0.30 -2.88
CA VAL A 77 -13.86 1.65 -3.46
C VAL A 77 -13.19 1.71 -4.84
N GLY A 78 -12.42 0.68 -5.21
CA GLY A 78 -11.83 0.57 -6.53
C GLY A 78 -10.84 -0.59 -6.62
N ALA A 79 -10.26 -0.76 -7.80
CA ALA A 79 -9.22 -1.75 -8.05
C ALA A 79 -7.83 -1.10 -8.08
N VAL A 80 -6.88 -1.72 -7.41
CA VAL A 80 -5.52 -1.24 -7.25
C VAL A 80 -4.54 -2.23 -7.85
N LEU A 81 -3.55 -1.71 -8.57
CA LEU A 81 -2.46 -2.46 -9.16
C LEU A 81 -1.34 -2.67 -8.14
N PHE A 82 -1.00 -3.93 -7.89
CA PHE A 82 0.11 -4.35 -7.05
C PHE A 82 1.10 -5.18 -7.87
N TYR A 83 2.30 -5.38 -7.31
CA TYR A 83 3.32 -6.22 -7.92
C TYR A 83 3.95 -7.15 -6.89
N GLY A 84 3.98 -8.44 -7.19
CA GLY A 84 4.61 -9.47 -6.35
C GLY A 84 6.04 -9.74 -6.79
N PHE A 85 7.00 -9.39 -5.94
CA PHE A 85 8.44 -9.58 -6.16
C PHE A 85 8.93 -10.93 -5.63
N GLY A 86 9.97 -11.47 -6.27
CA GLY A 86 10.61 -12.71 -5.82
C GLY A 86 9.77 -13.96 -6.05
N ASP A 87 10.17 -15.02 -5.36
CA ASP A 87 9.53 -16.34 -5.37
C ASP A 87 9.58 -16.89 -3.94
N ASP A 88 8.47 -17.43 -3.45
CA ASP A 88 8.36 -18.03 -2.11
C ASP A 88 8.56 -19.57 -2.12
N ASP A 89 9.14 -20.10 -3.20
CA ASP A 89 9.33 -21.52 -3.50
C ASP A 89 8.03 -22.32 -3.69
N SER A 90 6.87 -21.66 -3.62
CA SER A 90 5.55 -22.25 -3.88
C SER A 90 4.90 -21.73 -5.17
N GLY A 91 5.65 -20.96 -5.96
CA GLY A 91 5.17 -20.31 -7.18
C GLY A 91 4.42 -19.01 -6.93
N ASN A 92 4.38 -18.52 -5.70
CA ASN A 92 3.89 -17.19 -5.35
C ASN A 92 5.07 -16.23 -5.17
N SER A 93 4.78 -14.95 -4.96
CA SER A 93 5.80 -13.94 -4.68
C SER A 93 6.24 -13.98 -3.23
N ASP A 94 7.50 -13.62 -3.00
CA ASP A 94 8.02 -13.37 -1.66
C ASP A 94 7.37 -12.09 -1.12
N ALA A 95 6.40 -12.29 -0.23
CA ALA A 95 5.68 -11.20 0.38
C ALA A 95 6.60 -10.30 1.22
N VAL A 96 7.59 -10.84 1.93
CA VAL A 96 8.50 -10.04 2.78
C VAL A 96 9.35 -9.13 1.90
N LEU A 97 9.96 -9.68 0.84
CA LEU A 97 10.71 -8.91 -0.15
C LEU A 97 9.82 -7.83 -0.81
N SER A 98 8.59 -8.20 -1.19
CA SER A 98 7.65 -7.26 -1.80
C SER A 98 7.31 -6.07 -0.90
N GLY A 99 7.21 -6.31 0.41
CA GLY A 99 6.99 -5.28 1.41
C GLY A 99 8.24 -4.42 1.65
N GLN A 100 9.40 -5.07 1.74
CA GLN A 100 10.70 -4.43 1.90
C GLN A 100 10.96 -3.41 0.79
N LEU A 101 10.89 -3.85 -0.47
CA LEU A 101 11.18 -2.98 -1.62
C LEU A 101 10.24 -1.76 -1.66
N ALA A 102 8.95 -1.98 -1.39
CA ALA A 102 7.97 -0.90 -1.33
C ALA A 102 8.27 0.10 -0.20
N TRP A 103 8.68 -0.39 0.97
CA TRP A 103 9.06 0.47 2.09
C TRP A 103 10.36 1.25 1.84
N GLU A 104 11.37 0.61 1.26
CA GLU A 104 12.62 1.27 0.84
C GLU A 104 12.34 2.40 -0.16
N TYR A 105 11.46 2.16 -1.14
CA TYR A 105 11.02 3.18 -2.07
C TYR A 105 10.32 4.35 -1.35
N ALA A 106 9.48 4.07 -0.35
CA ALA A 106 8.85 5.10 0.47
C ALA A 106 9.89 5.96 1.23
N CYS A 107 10.89 5.32 1.85
CA CYS A 107 11.99 5.99 2.53
C CYS A 107 12.79 6.91 1.58
N GLN A 108 13.11 6.42 0.38
CA GLN A 108 13.84 7.20 -0.62
C GLN A 108 13.01 8.36 -1.17
N LEU A 109 11.70 8.16 -1.38
CA LEU A 109 10.80 9.20 -1.86
C LEU A 109 10.63 10.32 -0.83
N ARG A 110 10.53 9.97 0.46
CA ARG A 110 10.20 10.89 1.55
C ARG A 110 11.41 11.54 2.22
N ARG A 111 12.64 11.24 1.80
CA ARG A 111 13.89 11.93 2.21
C ARG A 111 13.98 12.17 3.73
N ARG A 112 13.91 11.11 4.54
CA ARG A 112 13.91 11.14 6.02
C ARG A 112 12.60 11.58 6.70
N LYS A 113 11.50 11.76 5.96
CA LYS A 113 10.15 11.89 6.54
C LYS A 113 9.49 10.53 6.73
N THR A 114 10.25 9.59 7.29
CA THR A 114 9.79 8.25 7.64
C THR A 114 10.25 7.90 9.05
N TRP A 115 9.45 7.13 9.75
CA TRP A 115 9.79 6.52 11.03
C TRP A 115 9.49 5.02 10.94
N GLN A 116 10.34 4.19 11.50
CA GLN A 116 10.19 2.74 11.51
C GLN A 116 10.49 2.23 12.90
N CYS A 117 9.59 1.40 13.42
CA CYS A 117 9.78 0.67 14.65
C CYS A 117 10.89 -0.37 14.47
N GLU A 118 11.79 -0.48 15.45
CA GLU A 118 12.92 -1.41 15.41
C GLU A 118 12.52 -2.89 15.33
N TYR A 119 11.28 -3.21 15.73
CA TYR A 119 10.75 -4.58 15.66
C TYR A 119 10.28 -4.99 14.27
N VAL A 120 10.13 -4.05 13.33
CA VAL A 120 9.85 -4.39 11.92
C VAL A 120 11.16 -4.31 11.16
N ASP A 121 11.92 -5.39 11.12
CA ASP A 121 13.20 -5.47 10.41
C ASP A 121 13.10 -6.39 9.18
N PHE A 122 13.02 -5.80 7.99
CA PHE A 122 12.97 -6.56 6.74
C PHE A 122 14.27 -7.34 6.45
N ASN A 123 15.39 -7.02 7.12
CA ASN A 123 16.62 -7.79 6.99
C ASN A 123 16.63 -9.06 7.84
N LYS A 124 15.57 -9.28 8.63
CA LYS A 124 15.31 -10.50 9.39
C LYS A 124 14.00 -11.11 8.90
N PRO A 125 13.97 -11.69 7.69
CA PRO A 125 12.76 -12.25 7.12
C PRO A 125 12.16 -13.39 7.96
N GLU A 126 12.93 -14.00 8.87
CA GLU A 126 12.43 -14.95 9.86
C GLU A 126 11.50 -14.33 10.92
N ASP A 127 11.55 -13.01 11.12
CA ASP A 127 10.73 -12.27 12.09
C ASP A 127 9.45 -11.69 11.46
N ILE A 128 9.30 -11.76 10.14
CA ILE A 128 8.16 -11.20 9.38
C ILE A 128 7.64 -12.23 8.40
N ARG A 129 6.33 -12.49 8.38
CA ARG A 129 5.74 -13.42 7.40
C ARG A 129 4.33 -13.04 7.04
N LEU A 130 3.84 -13.59 5.92
CA LEU A 130 2.39 -13.72 5.76
C LEU A 130 1.85 -14.61 6.87
N ARG A 131 0.77 -14.17 7.52
CA ARG A 131 0.13 -14.94 8.58
C ARG A 131 -0.28 -16.31 8.07
N PRO A 132 -0.34 -17.33 8.94
CA PRO A 132 -0.97 -18.60 8.60
C PRO A 132 -2.40 -18.41 8.06
N GLY A 133 -2.69 -19.05 6.93
CA GLY A 133 -3.98 -18.96 6.25
C GLY A 133 -4.24 -17.66 5.49
N ALA A 134 -3.26 -16.78 5.31
CA ALA A 134 -3.32 -15.78 4.24
C ALA A 134 -3.07 -16.46 2.88
N PRO A 135 -3.74 -16.01 1.80
CA PRO A 135 -3.44 -16.49 0.45
C PRO A 135 -2.03 -16.07 0.03
N GLY A 136 -1.36 -16.90 -0.78
CA GLY A 136 -0.14 -16.51 -1.47
C GLY A 136 -0.37 -15.28 -2.34
N ARG A 137 0.68 -14.48 -2.57
CA ARG A 137 0.60 -13.27 -3.40
C ARG A 137 1.00 -13.60 -4.84
N PRO A 138 0.21 -13.26 -5.88
CA PRO A 138 0.60 -13.51 -7.25
C PRO A 138 1.95 -12.90 -7.59
N ARG A 139 2.73 -13.56 -8.44
CA ARG A 139 3.98 -13.02 -8.98
C ARG A 139 3.68 -12.04 -10.11
N GLY A 140 4.51 -11.00 -10.23
CA GLY A 140 4.30 -9.96 -11.24
C GLY A 140 3.11 -9.07 -10.89
N PHE A 141 2.53 -8.42 -11.90
CA PHE A 141 1.39 -7.53 -11.70
C PHE A 141 0.10 -8.29 -11.40
N TYR A 142 -0.67 -7.80 -10.43
CA TYR A 142 -2.02 -8.29 -10.15
C TYR A 142 -2.95 -7.16 -9.68
N TRP A 143 -4.24 -7.34 -9.95
CA TRP A 143 -5.29 -6.45 -9.50
C TRP A 143 -5.95 -6.96 -8.23
N ALA A 144 -6.23 -6.05 -7.29
CA ALA A 144 -7.11 -6.35 -6.17
C ALA A 144 -8.11 -5.22 -5.93
N LYS A 145 -9.34 -5.58 -5.60
CA LYS A 145 -10.33 -4.61 -5.11
C LYS A 145 -9.94 -4.21 -3.69
N LEU A 146 -9.92 -2.92 -3.40
CA LEU A 146 -9.54 -2.38 -2.11
C LEU A 146 -10.75 -1.89 -1.33
N HIS A 147 -10.82 -2.30 -0.07
CA HIS A 147 -11.59 -1.66 0.98
C HIS A 147 -10.60 -0.96 1.93
N PRO A 148 -10.63 0.38 2.12
CA PRO A 148 -9.54 1.12 2.78
C PRO A 148 -9.46 0.93 4.31
N GLY A 149 -10.53 0.40 4.92
CA GLY A 149 -10.51 -0.10 6.31
C GLY A 149 -11.40 0.68 7.28
N GLU A 150 -12.12 1.70 6.80
CA GLU A 150 -13.03 2.54 7.59
C GLU A 150 -14.11 1.72 8.32
N ARG A 151 -14.63 0.66 7.69
CA ARG A 151 -15.60 -0.25 8.30
C ARG A 151 -15.05 -1.11 9.44
N HIS A 152 -13.73 -1.16 9.60
CA HIS A 152 -13.05 -2.06 10.54
C HIS A 152 -12.31 -1.33 11.68
N VAL A 153 -12.52 -0.01 11.85
CA VAL A 153 -11.83 0.79 12.89
C VAL A 153 -12.09 0.29 14.32
N ASN A 154 -13.30 -0.23 14.58
CA ASN A 154 -13.68 -0.75 15.90
C ASN A 154 -13.45 -2.26 16.07
N MET A 155 -12.68 -2.88 15.18
CA MET A 155 -12.34 -4.30 15.24
C MET A 155 -10.88 -4.51 15.59
N THR A 156 -10.55 -5.66 16.18
CA THR A 156 -9.16 -6.12 16.29
C THR A 156 -8.76 -6.85 15.01
N VAL A 157 -7.46 -6.96 14.74
CA VAL A 157 -6.95 -7.73 13.60
C VAL A 157 -7.37 -9.20 13.72
N SER A 158 -7.30 -9.79 14.92
CA SER A 158 -7.71 -11.17 15.17
C SER A 158 -9.20 -11.41 14.93
N GLN A 159 -10.06 -10.43 15.27
CA GLN A 159 -11.50 -10.48 14.97
C GLN A 159 -11.77 -10.40 13.47
N LEU A 160 -11.05 -9.54 12.74
CA LEU A 160 -11.23 -9.42 11.30
C LEU A 160 -10.78 -10.71 10.59
N ARG A 161 -9.62 -11.26 10.94
CA ARG A 161 -9.08 -12.49 10.33
C ARG A 161 -10.10 -13.63 10.33
N LYS A 162 -10.92 -13.74 11.38
CA LYS A 162 -12.00 -14.74 11.51
C LYS A 162 -13.20 -14.50 10.57
N LYS A 163 -13.32 -13.32 9.97
CA LYS A 163 -14.45 -12.89 9.12
C LYS A 163 -14.08 -12.67 7.65
N LEU A 164 -12.81 -12.84 7.27
CA LEU A 164 -12.31 -12.46 5.94
C LEU A 164 -13.00 -13.22 4.79
N GLY A 165 -13.50 -14.44 5.01
CA GLY A 165 -14.25 -15.17 3.97
C GLY A 165 -13.42 -15.34 2.69
N THR A 166 -13.90 -14.80 1.58
CA THR A 166 -13.20 -14.76 0.28
C THR A 166 -12.30 -13.53 0.10
N SER A 167 -12.37 -12.56 1.02
CA SER A 167 -11.45 -11.43 1.08
C SER A 167 -10.19 -11.80 1.86
N THR A 168 -9.20 -10.92 1.82
CA THR A 168 -7.97 -11.07 2.58
C THR A 168 -7.52 -9.74 3.19
N GLY A 169 -6.60 -9.76 4.15
CA GLY A 169 -6.00 -8.54 4.68
C GLY A 169 -4.94 -7.97 3.74
N CYS A 170 -4.57 -6.70 3.91
CA CYS A 170 -3.34 -6.21 3.29
C CYS A 170 -2.10 -6.80 3.96
N GLY A 171 -1.10 -7.16 3.14
CA GLY A 171 0.28 -7.41 3.54
C GLY A 171 1.17 -6.40 2.80
N PRO A 172 2.03 -6.82 1.84
CA PRO A 172 2.90 -5.90 1.09
C PRO A 172 2.13 -4.79 0.37
N GLU A 173 0.86 -5.06 0.03
CA GLU A 173 -0.02 -4.13 -0.66
C GLU A 173 -0.21 -2.81 0.10
N GLY A 174 -0.23 -2.84 1.44
CA GLY A 174 -0.36 -1.61 2.23
C GLY A 174 0.81 -0.65 2.01
N PHE A 175 2.03 -1.20 1.92
CA PHE A 175 3.23 -0.43 1.61
C PHE A 175 3.20 0.08 0.17
N GLN A 176 2.91 -0.79 -0.79
CA GLN A 176 2.85 -0.43 -2.21
C GLN A 176 1.77 0.63 -2.49
N PHE A 177 0.63 0.54 -1.83
CA PHE A 177 -0.45 1.51 -1.94
C PHE A 177 0.00 2.92 -1.53
N LEU A 178 0.68 3.06 -0.39
CA LEU A 178 1.10 4.37 0.12
C LEU A 178 2.42 4.88 -0.48
N ALA A 179 3.25 3.98 -1.02
CA ALA A 179 4.56 4.32 -1.58
C ALA A 179 4.50 4.55 -3.10
N VAL A 180 3.77 3.69 -3.83
CA VAL A 180 3.80 3.62 -5.29
C VAL A 180 2.59 4.30 -5.90
N THR A 181 1.39 3.75 -5.69
CA THR A 181 0.21 4.14 -6.49
C THR A 181 -0.60 5.27 -5.86
N HIS A 182 -0.87 5.25 -4.56
CA HIS A 182 -1.84 6.15 -3.90
C HIS A 182 -1.19 6.95 -2.76
N SER A 183 -0.03 7.55 -3.01
CA SER A 183 0.72 8.29 -1.98
C SER A 183 -0.05 9.46 -1.35
N HIS A 184 -1.10 9.97 -2.00
CA HIS A 184 -2.01 11.00 -1.45
C HIS A 184 -2.81 10.52 -0.24
N PHE A 185 -2.96 9.21 -0.04
CA PHE A 185 -3.59 8.69 1.18
C PHE A 185 -2.79 9.01 2.44
N ALA A 186 -1.47 9.20 2.34
CA ALA A 186 -0.67 9.66 3.47
C ALA A 186 -1.04 11.08 3.92
N ASP A 187 -1.47 11.93 2.98
CA ASP A 187 -1.98 13.28 3.30
C ASP A 187 -3.38 13.18 3.90
N LEU A 188 -4.25 12.31 3.36
CA LEU A 188 -5.57 12.04 3.95
C LEU A 188 -5.46 11.50 5.38
N MET A 189 -4.47 10.65 5.67
CA MET A 189 -4.18 10.16 7.03
C MET A 189 -3.72 11.29 7.95
N THR A 190 -2.86 12.19 7.46
CA THR A 190 -2.40 13.36 8.22
C THR A 190 -3.58 14.29 8.55
N GLU A 191 -4.51 14.46 7.60
CA GLU A 191 -5.75 15.24 7.75
C GLU A 191 -6.84 14.50 8.53
N ARG A 192 -6.60 13.25 8.96
CA ARG A 192 -7.57 12.37 9.65
C ARG A 192 -8.85 12.12 8.86
N ARG A 193 -8.76 12.13 7.53
CA ARG A 193 -9.88 11.87 6.61
C ARG A 193 -10.05 10.39 6.26
N THR A 194 -9.00 9.61 6.44
CA THR A 194 -8.99 8.14 6.35
C THR A 194 -8.21 7.62 7.55
N PRO A 195 -8.56 6.46 8.11
CA PRO A 195 -7.82 5.91 9.24
C PRO A 195 -6.41 5.51 8.83
N PHE A 196 -5.56 5.28 9.83
CA PHE A 196 -4.31 4.55 9.64
C PHE A 196 -4.61 3.08 9.30
N MET A 197 -3.60 2.33 8.86
CA MET A 197 -3.78 0.98 8.34
C MET A 197 -3.08 -0.04 9.23
N ALA A 198 -3.82 -1.02 9.74
CA ALA A 198 -3.25 -2.24 10.30
C ALA A 198 -3.23 -3.34 9.23
N LEU A 199 -2.07 -3.90 8.93
CA LEU A 199 -1.87 -4.88 7.86
C LEU A 199 -2.20 -6.27 8.37
N ALA A 200 -3.47 -6.68 8.20
CA ALA A 200 -3.98 -7.90 8.79
C ALA A 200 -3.38 -9.19 8.23
N ASP A 201 -2.66 -9.17 7.11
CA ASP A 201 -2.08 -10.39 6.53
C ASP A 201 -0.59 -10.58 6.84
N TYR A 202 0.06 -9.62 7.50
CA TYR A 202 1.40 -9.83 8.05
C TYR A 202 1.36 -10.13 9.53
N ASP A 203 2.29 -10.97 9.97
CA ASP A 203 2.70 -11.12 11.35
C ASP A 203 4.15 -10.65 11.49
N VAL A 204 4.44 -9.95 12.59
CA VAL A 204 5.79 -9.58 13.02
C VAL A 204 6.02 -10.17 14.40
N ALA A 205 7.10 -10.92 14.57
CA ALA A 205 7.44 -11.62 15.80
C ALA A 205 8.96 -11.59 16.04
N PRO A 206 9.51 -10.50 16.61
CA PRO A 206 10.96 -10.32 16.79
C PRO A 206 11.61 -11.30 17.78
N TYR A 207 10.79 -12.11 18.47
CA TYR A 207 11.23 -13.17 19.39
C TYR A 207 10.73 -14.55 18.94
N GLY A 208 10.30 -14.67 17.69
CA GLY A 208 9.76 -15.89 17.09
C GLY A 208 8.24 -16.05 17.23
N PHE A 209 7.64 -16.72 16.25
CA PHE A 209 6.18 -16.85 16.12
C PHE A 209 5.50 -17.80 17.11
N ASN A 210 6.27 -18.48 17.96
CA ASN A 210 5.73 -19.44 18.93
C ASN A 210 5.18 -18.77 20.20
N ASP A 211 5.60 -17.54 20.49
CA ASP A 211 5.24 -16.83 21.71
C ASP A 211 4.16 -15.77 21.45
N PHE A 212 4.53 -14.70 20.73
CA PHE A 212 3.65 -13.58 20.42
C PHE A 212 3.96 -13.02 19.05
N TYR A 213 2.93 -12.52 18.37
CA TYR A 213 3.06 -11.80 17.11
C TYR A 213 2.12 -10.60 17.09
N ASP A 214 2.56 -9.55 16.42
CA ASP A 214 1.82 -8.32 16.21
C ASP A 214 1.57 -8.11 14.71
N ALA A 215 0.62 -7.24 14.37
CA ALA A 215 0.40 -6.81 12.99
C ALA A 215 1.16 -5.51 12.71
N PRO A 216 1.81 -5.36 11.55
CA PRO A 216 2.34 -4.08 11.11
C PRO A 216 1.24 -3.01 11.04
N GLN A 217 1.60 -1.80 11.41
CA GLN A 217 0.72 -0.64 11.45
C GLN A 217 1.36 0.52 10.68
N ILE A 218 0.77 0.92 9.56
CA ILE A 218 1.20 2.09 8.79
C ILE A 218 0.35 3.29 9.20
N PHE A 219 1.00 4.40 9.55
CA PHE A 219 0.34 5.65 9.90
C PHE A 219 1.07 6.83 9.27
N CYS A 220 0.39 7.96 9.11
CA CYS A 220 1.03 9.19 8.68
C CYS A 220 0.57 10.36 9.56
N SER A 221 1.50 11.00 10.24
CA SER A 221 1.22 12.12 11.15
C SER A 221 2.25 13.22 10.94
N ASN A 222 1.79 14.47 10.83
CA ASN A 222 2.64 15.62 10.49
C ASN A 222 3.49 15.36 9.23
N HIS A 223 2.93 14.67 8.24
CA HIS A 223 3.59 14.23 7.01
C HIS A 223 4.82 13.31 7.22
N ILE A 224 4.95 12.68 8.39
CA ILE A 224 5.91 11.61 8.66
C ILE A 224 5.17 10.28 8.48
N LEU A 225 5.61 9.47 7.52
CA LEU A 225 5.09 8.13 7.31
C LEU A 225 5.76 7.16 8.29
N GLY A 226 4.97 6.62 9.21
CA GLY A 226 5.39 5.70 10.25
C GLY A 226 5.03 4.25 9.94
N LEU A 227 5.93 3.33 10.29
CA LEU A 227 5.71 1.89 10.32
C LEU A 227 5.94 1.39 11.74
N GLY A 228 4.87 0.97 12.42
CA GLY A 228 4.88 0.40 13.75
C GLY A 228 4.34 -1.02 13.78
N ILE A 229 4.10 -1.53 14.98
CA ILE A 229 3.42 -2.78 15.25
C ILE A 229 2.30 -2.55 16.27
N GLY A 230 1.26 -3.37 16.19
CA GLY A 230 0.21 -3.39 17.19
C GLY A 230 -0.32 -4.80 17.42
N ASN A 231 -0.68 -5.07 18.67
CA ASN A 231 -1.16 -6.37 19.10
C ASN A 231 -2.45 -6.75 18.38
N VAL A 232 -2.47 -7.97 17.83
CA VAL A 232 -3.57 -8.45 16.99
C VAL A 232 -4.91 -8.54 17.72
N ASP A 233 -4.89 -8.66 19.05
CA ASP A 233 -6.06 -8.74 19.92
C ASP A 233 -6.44 -7.40 20.58
N ARG A 234 -5.68 -6.34 20.30
CA ARG A 234 -6.01 -4.98 20.76
C ARG A 234 -6.67 -4.19 19.64
N ASN A 235 -7.67 -3.39 20.02
CA ASN A 235 -8.23 -2.38 19.13
C ASN A 235 -7.42 -1.09 19.28
N TYR A 236 -7.08 -0.48 18.14
CA TYR A 236 -6.40 0.81 18.08
C TYR A 236 -7.33 1.80 17.36
N PRO A 237 -8.00 2.73 18.06
CA PRO A 237 -9.13 3.50 17.52
C PRO A 237 -8.83 4.41 16.31
N LEU A 238 -7.56 4.64 15.98
CA LEU A 238 -7.16 5.41 14.79
C LEU A 238 -6.82 4.53 13.59
N PHE A 239 -6.82 3.21 13.76
CA PHE A 239 -6.44 2.25 12.75
C PHE A 239 -7.66 1.51 12.23
N GLY A 240 -7.88 1.65 10.93
CA GLY A 240 -8.72 0.77 10.15
C GLY A 240 -7.90 -0.41 9.67
N ILE A 241 -8.59 -1.45 9.23
CA ILE A 241 -7.97 -2.66 8.74
C ILE A 241 -8.37 -2.83 7.27
N PRO A 242 -7.51 -2.42 6.31
CA PRO A 242 -7.83 -2.55 4.91
C PRO A 242 -7.91 -4.02 4.49
N THR A 243 -8.85 -4.32 3.61
CA THR A 243 -9.05 -5.66 3.04
C THR A 243 -9.02 -5.61 1.53
N LEU A 244 -8.62 -6.74 0.96
CA LEU A 244 -8.45 -6.94 -0.46
C LEU A 244 -9.33 -8.09 -0.93
N GLN A 245 -9.73 -8.03 -2.19
CA GLN A 245 -10.23 -9.19 -2.92
C GLN A 245 -9.41 -9.32 -4.20
N PHE A 246 -8.67 -10.42 -4.33
CA PHE A 246 -7.89 -10.69 -5.54
C PHE A 246 -8.82 -10.98 -6.71
N TYR A 247 -8.41 -10.51 -7.87
CA TYR A 247 -9.02 -10.90 -9.12
C TYR A 247 -8.30 -12.15 -9.64
N HIS A 248 -9.09 -13.15 -10.05
CA HIS A 248 -8.65 -14.40 -10.65
C HIS A 248 -9.37 -14.57 -11.98
#